data_AF-A0A6B2CH40-F1
#
_entry.id   AF-A0A6B2CH40-F1
#
_cell.length_a   1.000
_cell.length_b   1.000
_cell.length_c   1.000
_cell.angle_alpha   90.00
_cell.angle_beta   90.00
_cell.angle_gamma   90.00
#
_symmetry.space_group_name_H-M   'P 1'
#
loop_
_entity.id
_entity.type
_entity.pdbx_description
1 polymer ?
#
loop_
_entity_poly.entity_id
_entity_poly.type
_entity_poly.pdbx_seq_one_letter_code
_entity_poly.pdbx_strand_id
1 'polypeptide(L)'
;RLTVLETSRWPDGAYEAVDYMELGEDLLPIRIRVEVKGGLVKADFTGTHSQVEAPINAVLGVTYSAVSFAVRSLLSGDIPTNEGFYSVIDVNAPEGTLVNPRKPAPVSGGNVETSQRIADVTFKALAKALPNKVPAAGSGTMMNIMLGGPLPNGGYWAYYETIGGGTGGRPGKPGVSGIHVNMTNTLNTPIEIAERQYPILFTAYRIRDGSGGVGLYRGGDGIVRSFKVLTPARLSIMAERFKVRPWGLWGGGDGEPGEVTVTRVDGSVVKLPSKASIDLNPNDEVTIKTPGGGGWGKVK
;
A
#
# COMPACT_ATOMS: atom_id res chain seq x y z
N ARG A 1 18.63 -2.26 -24.21
CA ARG A 1 19.26 -1.04 -24.79
C ARG A 1 18.50 0.24 -24.46
N LEU A 2 17.20 0.35 -24.78
CA LEU A 2 16.40 1.55 -24.45
C LEU A 2 16.36 1.84 -22.94
N THR A 3 16.13 0.80 -22.13
CA THR A 3 16.14 0.90 -20.67
C THR A 3 17.47 1.45 -20.14
N VAL A 4 18.59 0.83 -20.53
CA VAL A 4 19.94 1.26 -20.14
C VAL A 4 20.22 2.72 -20.55
N LEU A 5 19.79 3.13 -21.75
CA LEU A 5 19.97 4.51 -22.23
C LEU A 5 19.21 5.52 -21.35
N GLU A 6 18.03 5.17 -20.87
CA GLU A 6 17.24 6.06 -20.00
C GLU A 6 17.79 6.05 -18.58
N THR A 7 18.10 4.88 -18.01
CA THR A 7 18.65 4.78 -16.66
C THR A 7 20.07 5.31 -16.56
N SER A 8 20.87 5.33 -17.64
CA SER A 8 22.20 5.95 -17.64
C SER A 8 22.17 7.48 -17.49
N ARG A 9 20.98 8.10 -17.60
CA ARG A 9 20.76 9.52 -17.30
C ARG A 9 20.48 9.78 -15.83
N TRP A 10 20.22 8.73 -15.06
CA TRP A 10 20.03 8.85 -13.62
C TRP A 10 21.40 9.06 -12.97
N PRO A 11 21.51 9.89 -11.92
CA PRO A 11 22.80 10.12 -11.28
C PRO A 11 23.35 8.82 -10.67
N ASP A 12 24.56 8.45 -11.07
CA ASP A 12 25.28 7.34 -10.45
C ASP A 12 25.48 7.60 -8.95
N GLY A 13 25.23 6.58 -8.14
CA GLY A 13 25.30 6.72 -6.68
C GLY A 13 24.59 5.60 -5.93
N ALA A 14 24.65 5.67 -4.60
CA ALA A 14 23.97 4.77 -3.70
C ALA A 14 23.02 5.53 -2.79
N TYR A 15 21.77 5.08 -2.76
CA TYR A 15 20.67 5.79 -2.10
C TYR A 15 19.96 4.86 -1.13
N GLU A 16 19.95 5.25 0.13
CA GLU A 16 19.38 4.42 1.20
C GLU A 16 18.05 4.97 1.69
N ALA A 17 17.13 4.07 2.03
CA ALA A 17 15.88 4.39 2.69
C ALA A 17 15.42 3.27 3.64
N VAL A 18 14.56 3.66 4.58
CA VAL A 18 13.82 2.74 5.43
C VAL A 18 12.34 3.13 5.44
N ASP A 19 11.49 2.11 5.45
CA ASP A 19 10.07 2.19 5.76
C ASP A 19 9.68 0.94 6.57
N TYR A 20 8.47 0.89 7.12
CA TYR A 20 8.10 -0.10 8.13
C TYR A 20 6.77 -0.80 7.82
N MET A 21 6.71 -2.10 8.09
CA MET A 21 5.46 -2.86 8.17
C MET A 21 4.93 -2.82 9.61
N GLU A 22 3.61 -2.76 9.77
CA GLU A 22 2.97 -2.72 11.09
C GLU A 22 2.49 -4.13 11.52
N LEU A 23 2.90 -4.61 12.69
CA LEU A 23 2.40 -5.87 13.24
C LEU A 23 2.12 -5.73 14.73
N GLY A 24 0.84 -5.56 15.10
CA GLY A 24 0.49 -5.23 16.48
C GLY A 24 1.13 -3.91 16.89
N GLU A 25 1.92 -3.92 17.96
CA GLU A 25 2.71 -2.76 18.42
C GLU A 25 4.05 -2.59 17.71
N ASP A 26 4.51 -3.60 16.97
CA ASP A 26 5.82 -3.61 16.36
C ASP A 26 5.85 -2.91 15.00
N LEU A 27 6.97 -2.24 14.72
CA LEU A 27 7.33 -1.69 13.42
C LEU A 27 8.50 -2.48 12.84
N LEU A 28 8.24 -3.26 11.81
CA LEU A 28 9.22 -4.14 11.18
C LEU A 28 9.92 -3.39 10.04
N PRO A 29 11.23 -3.07 10.15
CA PRO A 29 11.93 -2.29 9.13
C PRO A 29 12.15 -3.07 7.84
N ILE A 30 11.82 -2.45 6.72
CA ILE A 30 12.31 -2.80 5.38
C ILE A 30 13.37 -1.77 4.99
N ARG A 31 14.60 -2.25 4.80
CA ARG A 31 15.75 -1.41 4.45
C ARG A 31 16.12 -1.66 3.02
N ILE A 32 16.44 -0.61 2.29
CA ILE A 32 16.93 -0.72 0.92
C ILE A 32 18.11 0.21 0.71
N ARG A 33 19.14 -0.29 0.03
CA ARG A 33 20.19 0.49 -0.62
C ARG A 33 20.05 0.28 -2.12
N VAL A 34 19.67 1.34 -2.84
CA VAL A 34 19.57 1.34 -4.30
C VAL A 34 20.83 1.94 -4.89
N GLU A 35 21.62 1.14 -5.59
CA GLU A 35 22.78 1.59 -6.35
C GLU A 35 22.42 1.75 -7.83
N VAL A 36 22.65 2.94 -8.36
CA VAL A 36 22.55 3.24 -9.79
C VAL A 36 23.97 3.40 -10.31
N LYS A 37 24.35 2.60 -11.31
CA LYS A 37 25.68 2.67 -11.91
C LYS A 37 25.65 2.26 -13.38
N GLY A 38 26.02 3.16 -14.28
CA GLY A 38 26.12 2.86 -15.71
C GLY A 38 24.81 2.35 -16.31
N GLY A 39 23.67 2.81 -15.79
CA GLY A 39 22.33 2.38 -16.20
C GLY A 39 21.82 1.07 -15.60
N LEU A 40 22.60 0.41 -14.73
CA LEU A 40 22.14 -0.72 -13.93
C LEU A 40 21.58 -0.22 -12.60
N VAL A 41 20.50 -0.85 -12.12
CA VAL A 41 19.85 -0.55 -10.84
C VAL A 41 19.94 -1.78 -9.95
N LYS A 42 20.70 -1.70 -8.86
CA LYS A 42 20.84 -2.77 -7.87
C LYS A 42 20.11 -2.38 -6.60
N ALA A 43 19.17 -3.20 -6.16
CA ALA A 43 18.45 -3.03 -4.89
C ALA A 43 18.94 -4.07 -3.88
N ASP A 44 19.57 -3.62 -2.80
CA ASP A 44 20.04 -4.47 -1.71
C ASP A 44 19.17 -4.27 -0.46
N PHE A 45 18.55 -5.35 0.01
CA PHE A 45 17.67 -5.38 1.19
C PHE A 45 18.36 -5.85 2.47
N THR A 46 19.70 -5.92 2.49
CA THR A 46 20.47 -6.25 3.69
C THR A 46 20.07 -5.35 4.87
N GLY A 47 19.83 -5.97 6.03
CA GLY A 47 19.35 -5.29 7.24
C GLY A 47 17.82 -5.15 7.34
N THR A 48 17.05 -5.65 6.38
CA THR A 48 15.60 -5.85 6.52
C THR A 48 15.30 -6.86 7.61
N HIS A 49 14.20 -6.66 8.34
CA HIS A 49 13.76 -7.53 9.42
C HIS A 49 13.67 -9.00 8.98
N SER A 50 13.92 -9.93 9.92
CA SER A 50 13.68 -11.35 9.71
C SER A 50 12.23 -11.63 9.33
N GLN A 51 11.98 -12.74 8.65
CA GLN A 51 10.61 -13.20 8.43
C GLN A 51 9.85 -13.37 9.75
N VAL A 52 8.52 -13.30 9.69
CA VAL A 52 7.64 -13.37 10.87
C VAL A 52 6.59 -14.45 10.72
N GLU A 53 6.03 -14.93 11.85
CA GLU A 53 4.90 -15.87 11.88
C GLU A 53 3.56 -15.14 11.63
N ALA A 54 3.50 -14.35 10.57
CA ALA A 54 2.34 -13.59 10.13
C ALA A 54 2.33 -13.54 8.59
N PRO A 55 1.16 -13.37 7.93
CA PRO A 55 1.05 -13.47 6.47
C PRO A 55 1.79 -12.39 5.66
N ILE A 56 2.51 -11.47 6.30
CA ILE A 56 3.17 -10.31 5.68
C ILE A 56 4.59 -10.58 5.17
N ASN A 57 4.97 -11.85 4.95
CA ASN A 57 6.25 -12.13 4.29
C ASN A 57 6.09 -12.09 2.77
N ALA A 58 6.98 -11.38 2.07
CA ALA A 58 7.02 -11.32 0.61
C ALA A 58 8.10 -12.25 0.05
N VAL A 59 7.68 -13.23 -0.75
CA VAL A 59 8.61 -14.09 -1.51
C VAL A 59 9.47 -13.26 -2.46
N LEU A 60 10.68 -13.74 -2.79
CA LEU A 60 11.64 -13.01 -3.62
C LEU A 60 11.04 -12.47 -4.93
N GLY A 61 10.15 -13.22 -5.58
CA GLY A 61 9.47 -12.77 -6.80
C GLY A 61 8.59 -11.52 -6.60
N VAL A 62 7.94 -11.41 -5.43
CA VAL A 62 7.15 -10.21 -5.06
C VAL A 62 8.10 -9.03 -4.82
N THR A 63 9.20 -9.25 -4.11
CA THR A 63 10.21 -8.23 -3.85
C THR A 63 10.82 -7.70 -5.15
N TYR A 64 11.20 -8.61 -6.05
CA TYR A 64 11.70 -8.26 -7.37
C TYR A 64 10.68 -7.47 -8.20
N SER A 65 9.42 -7.91 -8.20
CA SER A 65 8.33 -7.23 -8.91
C SER A 65 8.09 -5.81 -8.39
N ALA A 66 8.08 -5.61 -7.08
CA ALA A 66 7.86 -4.30 -6.47
C ALA A 66 9.00 -3.30 -6.76
N VAL A 67 10.26 -3.74 -6.71
CA VAL A 67 11.40 -2.93 -7.16
C VAL A 67 11.27 -2.60 -8.65
N SER A 68 10.95 -3.60 -9.46
CA SER A 68 10.78 -3.44 -10.90
C SER A 68 9.68 -2.43 -11.24
N PHE A 69 8.55 -2.48 -10.54
CA PHE A 69 7.46 -1.52 -10.68
C PHE A 69 7.93 -0.09 -10.38
N ALA A 70 8.66 0.12 -9.29
CA ALA A 70 9.15 1.45 -8.92
C ALA A 70 10.11 2.01 -9.98
N VAL A 71 11.06 1.19 -10.46
CA VAL A 71 11.99 1.58 -11.54
C VAL A 71 11.22 1.87 -12.83
N ARG A 72 10.31 0.98 -13.25
CA ARG A 72 9.53 1.12 -14.48
C ARG A 72 8.69 2.40 -14.51
N SER A 73 8.14 2.76 -13.36
CA SER A 73 7.31 3.96 -13.18
C SER A 73 8.10 5.27 -13.29
N LEU A 74 9.43 5.23 -13.12
CA LEU A 74 10.32 6.40 -13.18
C LEU A 74 11.02 6.55 -14.54
N LEU A 75 10.96 5.52 -15.39
CA LEU A 75 11.43 5.62 -16.76
C LEU A 75 10.57 6.59 -17.56
N SER A 76 11.23 7.40 -18.40
CA SER A 76 10.56 8.26 -19.36
C SER A 76 10.47 7.58 -20.73
N GLY A 77 9.39 7.85 -21.46
CA GLY A 77 9.17 7.32 -22.80
C GLY A 77 8.49 5.95 -22.84
N ASP A 78 8.20 5.51 -24.06
CA ASP A 78 7.51 4.25 -24.33
C ASP A 78 8.53 3.09 -24.40
N ILE A 79 9.01 2.66 -23.23
CA ILE A 79 9.93 1.52 -23.10
C ILE A 79 9.11 0.25 -22.85
N PRO A 80 9.19 -0.78 -23.71
CA PRO A 80 8.49 -2.04 -23.51
C PRO A 80 8.94 -2.77 -22.25
N THR A 81 7.99 -3.34 -21.53
CA THR A 81 8.27 -4.18 -20.36
C THR A 81 8.53 -5.62 -20.81
N ASN A 82 9.80 -5.95 -21.06
CA ASN A 82 10.28 -7.29 -21.42
C ASN A 82 11.64 -7.57 -20.77
N GLU A 83 12.29 -8.68 -21.12
CA GLU A 83 13.59 -9.06 -20.55
C GLU A 83 14.69 -7.99 -20.73
N GLY A 84 14.61 -7.16 -21.78
CA GLY A 84 15.50 -6.03 -21.97
C GLY A 84 15.33 -4.92 -20.92
N PHE A 85 14.17 -4.84 -20.25
CA PHE A 85 13.94 -4.02 -19.07
C PHE A 85 14.40 -4.74 -17.80
N TYR A 86 13.98 -5.99 -17.60
CA TYR A 86 14.31 -6.74 -16.37
C TYR A 86 15.81 -6.97 -16.18
N SER A 87 16.56 -7.16 -17.27
CA SER A 87 18.03 -7.34 -17.26
C SER A 87 18.84 -6.16 -16.70
N VAL A 88 18.23 -4.98 -16.48
CA VAL A 88 18.92 -3.85 -15.81
C VAL A 88 18.72 -3.83 -14.29
N ILE A 89 17.85 -4.70 -13.77
CA ILE A 89 17.42 -4.70 -12.38
C ILE A 89 17.99 -5.94 -11.69
N ASP A 90 18.80 -5.69 -10.67
CA ASP A 90 19.38 -6.71 -9.81
C ASP A 90 18.83 -6.52 -8.39
N VAL A 91 18.36 -7.61 -7.77
CA VAL A 91 17.75 -7.55 -6.43
C VAL A 91 18.44 -8.56 -5.53
N ASN A 92 19.14 -8.04 -4.52
CA ASN A 92 19.70 -8.81 -3.44
C ASN A 92 18.79 -8.73 -2.21
N ALA A 93 18.18 -9.84 -1.83
CA ALA A 93 17.38 -9.95 -0.61
C ALA A 93 17.85 -11.17 0.19
N PRO A 94 18.46 -11.00 1.38
CA PRO A 94 18.93 -12.12 2.17
C PRO A 94 17.79 -13.10 2.51
N GLU A 95 18.03 -14.39 2.32
CA GLU A 95 17.05 -15.42 2.63
C GLU A 95 16.75 -15.47 4.14
N GLY A 96 15.50 -15.73 4.52
CA GLY A 96 15.05 -15.69 5.90
C GLY A 96 14.58 -14.31 6.38
N THR A 97 14.46 -13.34 5.47
CA THR A 97 13.97 -11.99 5.76
C THR A 97 12.50 -11.81 5.37
N LEU A 98 11.89 -10.72 5.83
CA LEU A 98 10.52 -10.33 5.48
C LEU A 98 10.28 -10.22 3.96
N VAL A 99 11.35 -9.98 3.19
CA VAL A 99 11.32 -9.79 1.74
C VAL A 99 11.99 -10.93 0.95
N ASN A 100 12.38 -12.01 1.63
CA ASN A 100 12.80 -13.27 1.03
C ASN A 100 12.69 -14.41 2.07
N PRO A 101 11.48 -14.81 2.48
CA PRO A 101 11.27 -15.79 3.53
C PRO A 101 11.60 -17.22 3.08
N ARG A 102 11.93 -18.06 4.06
CA ARG A 102 12.01 -19.51 3.93
C ARG A 102 10.66 -20.15 4.19
N LYS A 103 10.34 -21.20 3.43
CA LYS A 103 9.21 -22.08 3.77
C LYS A 103 9.41 -22.63 5.19
N PRO A 104 8.34 -22.74 6.02
CA PRO A 104 6.92 -22.59 5.69
C PRO A 104 6.30 -21.22 6.05
N ALA A 105 7.06 -20.11 6.03
CA ALA A 105 6.55 -18.80 6.43
C ALA A 105 5.22 -18.42 5.73
N PRO A 106 4.26 -17.79 6.43
CA PRO A 106 3.02 -17.31 5.81
C PRO A 106 3.26 -16.12 4.87
N VAL A 107 2.72 -16.16 3.64
CA VAL A 107 3.06 -15.17 2.56
C VAL A 107 1.87 -14.49 1.89
N SER A 108 0.62 -14.74 2.32
CA SER A 108 -0.57 -14.24 1.61
C SER A 108 -0.66 -12.70 1.55
N GLY A 109 -0.20 -12.04 2.61
CA GLY A 109 -0.07 -10.59 2.74
C GLY A 109 1.17 -9.98 2.08
N GLY A 110 2.12 -10.81 1.64
CA GLY A 110 3.34 -10.38 0.97
C GLY A 110 3.06 -9.63 -0.33
N ASN A 111 2.20 -10.21 -1.18
CA ASN A 111 1.86 -9.64 -2.49
C ASN A 111 0.98 -8.38 -2.39
N VAL A 112 0.28 -8.19 -1.27
CA VAL A 112 -0.65 -7.06 -1.09
C VAL A 112 -0.03 -5.91 -0.30
N GLU A 113 0.35 -6.12 0.95
CA GLU A 113 0.79 -5.02 1.82
C GLU A 113 2.31 -4.82 1.79
N THR A 114 3.06 -5.91 1.74
CA THR A 114 4.53 -5.84 1.79
C THR A 114 5.10 -5.33 0.47
N SER A 115 4.51 -5.74 -0.66
CA SER A 115 4.84 -5.21 -1.99
C SER A 115 4.67 -3.69 -2.07
N GLN A 116 3.58 -3.14 -1.50
CA GLN A 116 3.37 -1.69 -1.41
C GLN A 116 4.53 -1.02 -0.67
N ARG A 117 4.94 -1.59 0.47
CA ARG A 117 6.03 -1.03 1.26
C ARG A 117 7.38 -1.11 0.56
N ILE A 118 7.64 -2.19 -0.17
CA ILE A 118 8.86 -2.36 -0.98
C ILE A 118 8.89 -1.31 -2.11
N ALA A 119 7.76 -1.09 -2.80
CA ALA A 119 7.66 -0.04 -3.82
C ALA A 119 7.88 1.35 -3.21
N ASP A 120 7.20 1.66 -2.10
CA ASP A 120 7.33 2.95 -1.40
C ASP A 120 8.77 3.22 -0.93
N VAL A 121 9.44 2.25 -0.31
CA VAL A 121 10.81 2.43 0.16
C VAL A 121 11.81 2.53 -1.00
N THR A 122 11.54 1.86 -2.12
CA THR A 122 12.33 2.00 -3.36
C THR A 122 12.17 3.40 -3.95
N PHE A 123 10.94 3.92 -4.04
CA PHE A 123 10.70 5.31 -4.43
C PHE A 123 11.41 6.27 -3.49
N LYS A 124 11.31 6.07 -2.18
CA LYS A 124 11.96 6.92 -1.17
C LYS A 124 13.48 6.97 -1.30
N ALA A 125 14.12 5.85 -1.64
CA ALA A 125 15.55 5.81 -1.94
C ALA A 125 15.86 6.59 -3.23
N LEU A 126 15.15 6.28 -4.33
CA LEU A 126 15.35 6.91 -5.63
C LEU A 126 14.97 8.39 -5.68
N ALA A 127 14.16 8.89 -4.72
CA ALA A 127 13.83 10.31 -4.62
C ALA A 127 15.09 11.18 -4.55
N LYS A 128 16.12 10.71 -3.83
CA LYS A 128 17.41 11.40 -3.72
C LYS A 128 18.13 11.56 -5.08
N ALA A 129 18.00 10.56 -5.95
CA ALA A 129 18.59 10.57 -7.29
C ALA A 129 17.72 11.34 -8.30
N LEU A 130 16.40 11.27 -8.14
CA LEU A 130 15.41 11.75 -9.11
C LEU A 130 14.39 12.69 -8.43
N PRO A 131 14.83 13.82 -7.84
CA PRO A 131 13.98 14.67 -7.01
C PRO A 131 12.76 15.23 -7.77
N ASN A 132 12.89 15.39 -9.09
CA ASN A 132 11.85 15.91 -9.97
C ASN A 132 11.03 14.83 -10.70
N LYS A 133 11.20 13.53 -10.36
CA LYS A 133 10.36 12.44 -10.91
C LYS A 133 9.57 11.70 -9.84
N VAL A 134 10.11 11.57 -8.63
CA VAL A 134 9.49 10.75 -7.58
C VAL A 134 8.37 11.51 -6.86
N PRO A 135 7.16 10.91 -6.73
CA PRO A 135 6.09 11.48 -5.91
C PRO A 135 6.36 11.29 -4.40
N ALA A 136 5.63 12.03 -3.57
CA ALA A 136 5.49 11.68 -2.15
C ALA A 136 4.78 10.32 -1.99
N ALA A 137 4.71 9.77 -0.77
CA ALA A 137 4.06 8.48 -0.53
C ALA A 137 2.58 8.52 -0.96
N GLY A 138 2.11 7.43 -1.57
CA GLY A 138 0.68 7.16 -1.66
C GLY A 138 0.11 6.62 -0.37
N SER A 139 -1.15 6.17 -0.42
CA SER A 139 -1.83 5.55 0.71
C SER A 139 -1.10 4.33 1.28
N GLY A 140 -0.20 3.70 0.52
CA GLY A 140 0.76 2.69 1.01
C GLY A 140 0.13 1.42 1.56
N THR A 141 -1.13 1.16 1.21
CA THR A 141 -1.92 -0.03 1.58
C THR A 141 -2.89 -0.35 0.45
N MET A 142 -3.20 -1.63 0.23
CA MET A 142 -4.33 -2.01 -0.63
C MET A 142 -5.66 -1.98 0.12
N MET A 143 -5.61 -1.83 1.45
CA MET A 143 -6.76 -1.88 2.36
C MET A 143 -7.63 -3.11 2.07
N ASN A 144 -7.12 -4.29 2.42
CA ASN A 144 -7.81 -5.55 2.17
C ASN A 144 -8.88 -5.79 3.23
N ILE A 145 -10.13 -5.88 2.78
CA ILE A 145 -11.29 -6.15 3.60
C ILE A 145 -11.89 -7.47 3.15
N MET A 146 -11.90 -8.45 4.05
CA MET A 146 -12.52 -9.75 3.84
C MET A 146 -13.65 -9.93 4.83
N LEU A 147 -14.83 -10.28 4.35
CA LEU A 147 -15.96 -10.68 5.19
C LEU A 147 -16.45 -12.04 4.77
N GLY A 148 -17.00 -12.78 5.72
CA GLY A 148 -17.76 -13.98 5.39
C GLY A 148 -18.57 -14.45 6.57
N GLY A 149 -19.58 -15.25 6.31
CA GLY A 149 -20.46 -15.73 7.35
C GLY A 149 -21.44 -16.77 6.84
N PRO A 150 -22.22 -17.37 7.75
CA PRO A 150 -23.30 -18.26 7.40
C PRO A 150 -24.43 -17.48 6.70
N LEU A 151 -25.11 -18.16 5.78
CA LEU A 151 -26.37 -17.73 5.18
C LEU A 151 -27.54 -18.49 5.85
N PRO A 152 -28.75 -17.91 5.90
CA PRO A 152 -29.93 -18.56 6.48
C PRO A 152 -30.31 -19.90 5.82
N ASN A 153 -29.90 -20.12 4.57
CA ASN A 153 -30.14 -21.36 3.83
C ASN A 153 -29.12 -22.48 4.14
N GLY A 154 -28.24 -22.28 5.12
CA GLY A 154 -27.19 -23.23 5.51
C GLY A 154 -25.90 -23.14 4.68
N GLY A 155 -25.83 -22.23 3.71
CA GLY A 155 -24.60 -21.93 2.96
C GLY A 155 -23.67 -20.94 3.67
N TYR A 156 -22.60 -20.57 2.98
CA TYR A 156 -21.68 -19.51 3.40
C TYR A 156 -21.52 -18.47 2.30
N TRP A 157 -21.20 -17.25 2.69
CA TRP A 157 -20.81 -16.19 1.76
C TRP A 157 -19.40 -15.69 2.11
N ALA A 158 -18.70 -15.20 1.10
CA ALA A 158 -17.39 -14.58 1.25
C ALA A 158 -17.32 -13.36 0.33
N TYR A 159 -16.90 -12.23 0.90
CA TYR A 159 -16.70 -10.96 0.22
C TYR A 159 -15.25 -10.54 0.42
N TYR A 160 -14.60 -10.11 -0.67
CA TYR A 160 -13.25 -9.58 -0.64
C TYR A 160 -13.18 -8.31 -1.46
N GLU A 161 -12.68 -7.23 -0.85
CA GLU A 161 -12.50 -5.96 -1.50
C GLU A 161 -11.17 -5.33 -1.09
N THR A 162 -10.51 -4.71 -2.08
CA THR A 162 -9.42 -3.76 -1.88
C THR A 162 -9.97 -2.35 -2.05
N ILE A 163 -9.59 -1.42 -1.18
CA ILE A 163 -10.11 -0.05 -1.18
C ILE A 163 -8.99 0.94 -1.50
N GLY A 164 -9.22 1.80 -2.49
CA GLY A 164 -8.29 2.86 -2.86
C GLY A 164 -8.04 3.90 -1.77
N GLY A 165 -7.08 4.79 -2.00
CA GLY A 165 -6.74 5.90 -1.13
C GLY A 165 -6.25 7.11 -1.91
N GLY A 166 -5.43 7.94 -1.28
CA GLY A 166 -4.79 9.07 -1.95
C GLY A 166 -3.42 8.73 -2.55
N THR A 167 -3.12 9.15 -3.77
CA THR A 167 -1.71 9.14 -4.24
C THR A 167 -0.92 10.29 -3.62
N GLY A 168 0.40 10.17 -3.55
CA GLY A 168 1.24 11.30 -3.17
C GLY A 168 1.15 12.45 -4.17
N GLY A 169 1.39 13.67 -3.68
CA GLY A 169 1.72 14.80 -4.53
C GLY A 169 2.93 14.47 -5.39
N ARG A 170 2.97 14.97 -6.63
CA ARG A 170 4.06 14.68 -7.57
C ARG A 170 4.64 15.96 -8.15
N PRO A 171 5.88 15.92 -8.66
CA PRO A 171 6.47 17.05 -9.35
C PRO A 171 5.52 17.60 -10.43
N GLY A 172 5.05 18.82 -10.24
CA GLY A 172 4.17 19.52 -11.17
C GLY A 172 2.66 19.36 -10.94
N LYS A 173 2.17 18.43 -10.10
CA LYS A 173 0.72 18.15 -9.96
C LYS A 173 0.31 17.58 -8.58
N PRO A 174 -0.88 17.93 -8.06
CA PRO A 174 -1.42 17.31 -6.85
C PRO A 174 -1.71 15.81 -7.06
N GLY A 175 -1.71 15.06 -5.97
CA GLY A 175 -2.12 13.66 -5.94
C GLY A 175 -3.58 13.47 -6.33
N VAL A 176 -3.92 12.26 -6.76
CA VAL A 176 -5.28 11.87 -7.13
C VAL A 176 -5.94 11.23 -5.92
N SER A 177 -7.17 11.66 -5.62
CA SER A 177 -7.95 11.16 -4.48
C SER A 177 -8.73 9.90 -4.85
N GLY A 178 -8.89 9.00 -3.89
CA GLY A 178 -9.82 7.87 -3.97
C GLY A 178 -9.51 6.83 -5.05
N ILE A 179 -8.23 6.60 -5.37
CA ILE A 179 -7.82 5.61 -6.38
C ILE A 179 -6.88 4.55 -5.78
N HIS A 180 -6.79 3.42 -6.47
CA HIS A 180 -5.76 2.42 -6.20
C HIS A 180 -4.38 3.00 -6.53
N VAL A 181 -3.41 2.78 -5.64
CA VAL A 181 -2.07 3.36 -5.72
C VAL A 181 -1.02 2.26 -5.80
N ASN A 182 -0.02 2.46 -6.66
CA ASN A 182 1.16 1.61 -6.80
C ASN A 182 0.80 0.14 -7.12
N MET A 183 0.90 -0.76 -6.14
CA MET A 183 0.82 -2.21 -6.38
C MET A 183 -0.60 -2.76 -6.56
N THR A 184 -1.60 -1.90 -6.67
CA THR A 184 -2.99 -2.28 -6.84
C THR A 184 -3.61 -1.53 -8.02
N ASN A 185 -4.50 -2.20 -8.77
CA ASN A 185 -5.20 -1.66 -9.94
C ASN A 185 -6.56 -2.37 -10.14
N THR A 186 -7.34 -2.48 -9.06
CA THR A 186 -8.69 -3.05 -9.11
C THR A 186 -9.73 -1.96 -9.38
N LEU A 187 -10.82 -2.31 -10.07
CA LEU A 187 -12.01 -1.47 -10.07
C LEU A 187 -12.78 -1.66 -8.75
N ASN A 188 -13.48 -0.63 -8.31
CA ASN A 188 -14.34 -0.75 -7.13
C ASN A 188 -15.50 -1.71 -7.39
N THR A 189 -15.96 -2.41 -6.37
CA THR A 189 -17.20 -3.19 -6.47
C THR A 189 -18.38 -2.21 -6.47
N PRO A 190 -19.29 -2.25 -7.47
CA PRO A 190 -20.50 -1.44 -7.42
C PRO A 190 -21.35 -1.80 -6.20
N ILE A 191 -21.81 -0.79 -5.46
CA ILE A 191 -22.59 -0.98 -4.23
C ILE A 191 -23.82 -1.83 -4.50
N GLU A 192 -24.58 -1.52 -5.55
CA GLU A 192 -25.81 -2.25 -5.93
C GLU A 192 -25.56 -3.75 -6.15
N ILE A 193 -24.39 -4.10 -6.71
CA ILE A 193 -24.00 -5.50 -6.93
C ILE A 193 -23.62 -6.16 -5.60
N ALA A 194 -22.87 -5.46 -4.76
CA ALA A 194 -22.48 -5.97 -3.45
C ALA A 194 -23.70 -6.21 -2.55
N GLU A 195 -24.62 -5.25 -2.44
CA GLU A 195 -25.83 -5.38 -1.61
C GLU A 195 -26.80 -6.44 -2.15
N ARG A 196 -26.81 -6.67 -3.46
CA ARG A 196 -27.60 -7.74 -4.07
C ARG A 196 -27.05 -9.13 -3.78
N GLN A 197 -25.72 -9.28 -3.70
CA GLN A 197 -25.05 -10.57 -3.58
C GLN A 197 -24.74 -10.97 -2.14
N TYR A 198 -24.49 -9.98 -1.26
CA TYR A 198 -24.00 -10.21 0.09
C TYR A 198 -24.94 -9.57 1.12
N PRO A 199 -25.03 -10.11 2.33
CA PRO A 199 -25.80 -9.52 3.42
C PRO A 199 -25.05 -8.32 4.02
N ILE A 200 -24.80 -7.31 3.19
CA ILE A 200 -24.09 -6.07 3.50
C ILE A 200 -24.97 -4.92 3.00
N LEU A 201 -25.08 -3.86 3.80
CA LEU A 201 -25.76 -2.62 3.42
C LEU A 201 -24.78 -1.45 3.56
N PHE A 202 -24.44 -0.78 2.46
CA PHE A 202 -23.51 0.35 2.49
C PHE A 202 -24.21 1.59 3.03
N THR A 203 -23.55 2.28 3.98
CA THR A 203 -24.06 3.49 4.62
C THR A 203 -23.29 4.74 4.18
N ALA A 204 -22.06 4.58 3.70
CA ALA A 204 -21.29 5.69 3.13
C ALA A 204 -20.28 5.20 2.08
N TYR A 205 -20.13 5.98 1.01
CA TYR A 205 -18.99 5.89 0.10
C TYR A 205 -18.66 7.27 -0.44
N ARG A 206 -17.56 7.87 0.03
CA ARG A 206 -17.17 9.24 -0.32
C ARG A 206 -15.68 9.45 -0.16
N ILE A 207 -15.18 10.55 -0.71
CA ILE A 207 -13.83 11.02 -0.43
C ILE A 207 -13.69 11.39 1.05
N ARG A 208 -12.51 11.11 1.62
CA ARG A 208 -12.11 11.52 2.97
C ARG A 208 -11.42 12.88 2.88
N ASP A 209 -12.22 13.94 2.73
CA ASP A 209 -11.71 15.29 2.56
C ASP A 209 -10.72 15.70 3.65
N GLY A 210 -9.63 16.34 3.25
CA GLY A 210 -8.59 16.81 4.17
C GLY A 210 -7.61 15.75 4.66
N SER A 211 -7.68 14.51 4.17
CA SER A 211 -6.73 13.45 4.54
C SER A 211 -5.40 13.48 3.77
N GLY A 212 -5.37 14.10 2.59
CA GLY A 212 -4.15 14.30 1.81
C GLY A 212 -3.22 15.33 2.45
N GLY A 213 -1.93 14.99 2.55
CA GLY A 213 -0.88 15.81 3.15
C GLY A 213 -0.66 17.14 2.42
N VAL A 214 -0.39 18.18 3.19
CA VAL A 214 -0.17 19.54 2.68
C VAL A 214 1.16 19.64 1.94
N GLY A 215 1.23 20.42 0.86
CA GLY A 215 2.47 20.65 0.11
C GLY A 215 2.22 21.61 -1.05
N LEU A 216 3.28 22.03 -1.73
CA LEU A 216 3.18 22.76 -3.00
C LEU A 216 2.27 22.00 -3.98
N TYR A 217 2.44 20.68 -4.02
CA TYR A 217 1.48 19.77 -4.60
C TYR A 217 0.94 18.87 -3.50
N ARG A 218 -0.32 19.09 -3.14
CA ARG A 218 -1.04 18.34 -2.09
C ARG A 218 -1.12 16.85 -2.44
N GLY A 219 -1.10 16.00 -1.41
CA GLY A 219 -1.46 14.58 -1.56
C GLY A 219 -2.96 14.41 -1.87
N GLY A 220 -3.30 13.30 -2.52
CA GLY A 220 -4.69 12.91 -2.73
C GLY A 220 -5.38 12.54 -1.42
N ASP A 221 -6.68 12.72 -1.37
CA ASP A 221 -7.52 12.29 -0.25
C ASP A 221 -7.83 10.79 -0.34
N GLY A 222 -7.95 10.15 0.83
CA GLY A 222 -8.44 8.79 0.96
C GLY A 222 -9.94 8.66 0.73
N ILE A 223 -10.50 7.54 1.18
CA ILE A 223 -11.90 7.15 1.04
C ILE A 223 -12.49 6.91 2.42
N VAL A 224 -13.73 7.34 2.63
CA VAL A 224 -14.60 6.81 3.69
C VAL A 224 -15.56 5.80 3.06
N ARG A 225 -15.50 4.56 3.52
CA ARG A 225 -16.38 3.47 3.10
C ARG A 225 -16.96 2.81 4.33
N SER A 226 -18.28 2.85 4.46
CA SER A 226 -19.00 2.33 5.63
C SER A 226 -20.12 1.40 5.20
N PHE A 227 -20.32 0.34 5.97
CA PHE A 227 -21.38 -0.62 5.74
C PHE A 227 -21.81 -1.32 7.03
N LYS A 228 -23.06 -1.77 7.05
CA LYS A 228 -23.60 -2.68 8.07
C LYS A 228 -23.60 -4.10 7.54
N VAL A 229 -23.38 -5.08 8.41
CA VAL A 229 -23.68 -6.48 8.09
C VAL A 229 -25.11 -6.80 8.47
N LEU A 230 -25.80 -7.62 7.67
CA LEU A 230 -27.20 -7.99 7.90
C LEU A 230 -27.35 -9.38 8.53
N THR A 231 -26.29 -10.18 8.52
CA THR A 231 -26.20 -11.47 9.19
C THR A 231 -24.91 -11.53 10.04
N PRO A 232 -24.79 -12.49 10.97
CA PRO A 232 -23.52 -12.72 11.65
C PRO A 232 -22.40 -12.93 10.64
N ALA A 233 -21.29 -12.23 10.83
CA ALA A 233 -20.17 -12.23 9.90
C ALA A 233 -18.85 -12.15 10.64
N ARG A 234 -17.79 -12.64 10.03
CA ARG A 234 -16.42 -12.42 10.48
C ARG A 234 -15.72 -11.47 9.52
N LEU A 235 -15.26 -10.35 10.05
CA LEU A 235 -14.42 -9.39 9.34
C LEU A 235 -12.96 -9.74 9.57
N SER A 236 -12.15 -9.71 8.51
CA SER A 236 -10.70 -9.73 8.57
C SER A 236 -10.13 -8.58 7.75
N ILE A 237 -9.20 -7.86 8.34
CA ILE A 237 -8.56 -6.68 7.76
C ILE A 237 -7.08 -6.97 7.62
N MET A 238 -6.53 -6.62 6.46
CA MET A 238 -5.09 -6.59 6.24
C MET A 238 -4.73 -5.29 5.53
N ALA A 239 -4.24 -4.33 6.33
CA ALA A 239 -3.91 -3.00 5.89
C ALA A 239 -2.60 -2.52 6.52
N GLU A 240 -2.21 -1.30 6.16
CA GLU A 240 -1.00 -0.61 6.55
C GLU A 240 -1.27 0.89 6.76
N ARG A 241 -0.29 1.62 7.30
CA ARG A 241 -0.30 3.08 7.51
C ARG A 241 -1.33 3.54 8.56
N PHE A 242 -1.54 2.76 9.63
CA PHE A 242 -2.37 3.20 10.76
C PHE A 242 -1.51 3.90 11.84
N LYS A 243 -0.21 3.57 11.89
CA LYS A 243 0.78 4.15 12.79
C LYS A 243 1.79 4.99 12.02
N VAL A 244 2.39 4.42 10.97
CA VAL A 244 3.38 5.11 10.13
C VAL A 244 2.65 5.83 9.00
N ARG A 245 2.56 7.16 9.10
CA ARG A 245 1.85 7.97 8.11
C ARG A 245 2.48 7.86 6.71
N PRO A 246 1.68 8.02 5.64
CA PRO A 246 2.18 8.26 4.29
C PRO A 246 3.08 9.50 4.27
N TRP A 247 4.38 9.31 4.04
CA TRP A 247 5.37 10.38 4.18
C TRP A 247 5.23 11.44 3.08
N GLY A 248 5.35 12.71 3.47
CA GLY A 248 5.57 13.82 2.56
C GLY A 248 7.00 13.84 1.99
N LEU A 249 7.22 14.63 0.94
CA LEU A 249 8.52 14.73 0.28
C LEU A 249 8.91 16.20 0.04
N TRP A 250 10.20 16.52 0.14
CA TRP A 250 10.74 17.88 -0.09
C TRP A 250 10.07 19.00 0.72
N GLY A 251 9.73 18.71 1.97
CA GLY A 251 9.07 19.65 2.87
C GLY A 251 7.54 19.70 2.75
N GLY A 252 6.93 18.80 1.97
CA GLY A 252 5.51 18.49 2.09
C GLY A 252 5.22 17.69 3.37
N GLY A 253 4.03 17.85 3.92
CA GLY A 253 3.54 17.16 5.10
C GLY A 253 2.97 15.77 4.80
N ASP A 254 2.90 14.95 5.83
CA ASP A 254 2.40 13.58 5.74
C ASP A 254 0.88 13.53 5.50
N GLY A 255 0.43 12.45 4.86
CA GLY A 255 -0.99 12.12 4.77
C GLY A 255 -1.55 11.63 6.11
N GLU A 256 -2.86 11.74 6.27
CA GLU A 256 -3.54 11.18 7.44
C GLU A 256 -3.50 9.64 7.41
N PRO A 257 -3.31 8.98 8.57
CA PRO A 257 -3.24 7.53 8.66
C PRO A 257 -4.61 6.88 8.40
N GLY A 258 -4.58 5.59 8.07
CA GLY A 258 -5.77 4.76 7.97
C GLY A 258 -6.42 4.52 9.33
N GLU A 259 -7.73 4.30 9.33
CA GLU A 259 -8.49 3.96 10.53
C GLU A 259 -9.66 3.03 10.16
N VAL A 260 -9.89 2.02 10.99
CA VAL A 260 -11.09 1.19 10.91
C VAL A 260 -11.73 1.11 12.28
N THR A 261 -13.05 1.32 12.31
CA THR A 261 -13.87 1.23 13.52
C THR A 261 -15.08 0.34 13.26
N VAL A 262 -15.50 -0.38 14.30
CA VAL A 262 -16.78 -1.10 14.35
C VAL A 262 -17.66 -0.43 15.40
N THR A 263 -18.78 0.11 14.97
CA THR A 263 -19.84 0.62 15.85
C THR A 263 -20.85 -0.49 16.08
N ARG A 264 -21.00 -0.92 17.32
CA ARG A 264 -21.96 -1.95 17.73
C ARG A 264 -23.37 -1.38 17.82
N VAL A 265 -24.37 -2.25 17.80
CA VAL A 265 -25.79 -1.87 17.94
C VAL A 265 -26.09 -1.11 19.23
N ASP A 266 -25.35 -1.38 20.32
CA ASP A 266 -25.47 -0.66 21.59
C ASP A 266 -24.80 0.73 21.59
N GLY A 267 -24.19 1.13 20.47
CA GLY A 267 -23.48 2.40 20.28
C GLY A 267 -22.01 2.37 20.70
N SER A 268 -21.50 1.26 21.26
CA SER A 268 -20.08 1.14 21.59
C SER A 268 -19.23 1.10 20.31
N VAL A 269 -18.06 1.75 20.35
CA VAL A 269 -17.15 1.83 19.19
C VAL A 269 -15.85 1.12 19.51
N VAL A 270 -15.51 0.14 18.67
CA VAL A 270 -14.25 -0.61 18.74
C VAL A 270 -13.33 -0.13 17.62
N LYS A 271 -12.17 0.43 17.97
CA LYS A 271 -11.12 0.76 17.00
C LYS A 271 -10.25 -0.46 16.74
N LEU A 272 -10.03 -0.78 15.47
CA LEU A 272 -9.25 -1.95 15.07
C LEU A 272 -7.81 -1.54 14.68
N PRO A 273 -6.81 -2.39 14.97
CA PRO A 273 -5.48 -2.25 14.39
C PRO A 273 -5.50 -2.52 12.88
N SER A 274 -4.39 -2.20 12.18
CA SER A 274 -4.28 -2.37 10.72
C SER A 274 -4.40 -3.83 10.25
N LYS A 275 -4.20 -4.79 11.16
CA LYS A 275 -4.41 -6.22 10.92
C LYS A 275 -5.24 -6.78 12.06
N ALA A 276 -6.46 -7.21 11.77
CA ALA A 276 -7.40 -7.65 12.78
C ALA A 276 -8.40 -8.65 12.21
N SER A 277 -8.93 -9.52 13.06
CA SER A 277 -10.16 -10.26 12.79
C SER A 277 -11.13 -10.06 13.93
N ILE A 278 -12.40 -9.84 13.62
CA ILE A 278 -13.45 -9.61 14.60
C ILE A 278 -14.78 -10.19 14.11
N ASP A 279 -15.57 -10.72 15.03
CA ASP A 279 -16.92 -11.14 14.74
C ASP A 279 -17.87 -9.93 14.83
N LEU A 280 -18.78 -9.86 13.88
CA LEU A 280 -19.78 -8.83 13.69
C LEU A 280 -21.16 -9.44 13.88
N ASN A 281 -22.00 -8.73 14.64
CA ASN A 281 -23.41 -9.06 14.79
C ASN A 281 -24.23 -8.33 13.72
N PRO A 282 -25.43 -8.83 13.38
CA PRO A 282 -26.35 -8.10 12.52
C PRO A 282 -26.54 -6.65 12.99
N ASN A 283 -26.47 -5.72 12.03
CA ASN A 283 -26.55 -4.27 12.19
C ASN A 283 -25.33 -3.58 12.82
N ASP A 284 -24.25 -4.30 13.16
CA ASP A 284 -22.97 -3.65 13.45
C ASP A 284 -22.47 -2.93 12.19
N GLU A 285 -21.92 -1.73 12.37
CA GLU A 285 -21.42 -0.88 11.30
C GLU A 285 -19.90 -0.83 11.28
N VAL A 286 -19.31 -1.22 10.17
CA VAL A 286 -17.88 -1.06 9.90
C VAL A 286 -17.68 0.25 9.17
N THR A 287 -16.80 1.11 9.67
CA THR A 287 -16.35 2.33 8.98
C THR A 287 -14.86 2.24 8.71
N ILE A 288 -14.50 2.32 7.43
CA ILE A 288 -13.13 2.31 6.95
C ILE A 288 -12.79 3.70 6.42
N LYS A 289 -11.70 4.27 6.94
CA LYS A 289 -11.09 5.51 6.46
C LYS A 289 -9.72 5.16 5.91
N THR A 290 -9.57 5.15 4.59
CA THR A 290 -8.27 4.84 3.98
C THR A 290 -7.28 6.01 4.15
N PRO A 291 -5.96 5.73 4.11
CA PRO A 291 -4.96 6.79 4.22
C PRO A 291 -5.01 7.77 3.04
N GLY A 292 -4.65 9.03 3.31
CA GLY A 292 -4.34 9.98 2.24
C GLY A 292 -2.96 9.74 1.63
N GLY A 293 -2.59 10.55 0.63
CA GLY A 293 -1.20 10.62 0.15
C GLY A 293 -0.40 11.71 0.87
N GLY A 294 0.92 11.59 0.89
CA GLY A 294 1.82 12.65 1.35
C GLY A 294 1.84 13.85 0.39
N GLY A 295 2.10 15.03 0.92
CA GLY A 295 2.32 16.24 0.14
C GLY A 295 3.74 16.31 -0.44
N TRP A 296 3.89 17.01 -1.57
CA TRP A 296 5.17 17.22 -2.23
C TRP A 296 5.53 18.70 -2.25
N GLY A 297 6.75 19.02 -1.81
CA GLY A 297 7.28 20.38 -1.79
C GLY A 297 6.71 21.22 -0.64
N LYS A 298 7.50 22.19 -0.17
CA LYS A 298 7.07 23.15 0.85
C LYS A 298 6.00 24.11 0.31
N VAL A 299 4.96 24.37 1.09
CA VAL A 299 3.98 25.43 0.81
C VAL A 299 4.71 26.78 0.89
N LYS A 300 4.49 27.65 -0.11
CA LYS A 300 5.05 29.01 -0.10
C LYS A 300 4.32 29.90 0.88
#